data_AF-A0AAJ6B2Y2-F1
#
_entry.id   AF-A0AAJ6B2Y2-F1
#
_cell.length_a   1.000
_cell.length_b   1.000
_cell.length_c   1.000
_cell.angle_alpha   90.00
_cell.angle_beta   90.00
_cell.angle_gamma   90.00
#
_symmetry.space_group_name_H-M   'P 1'
#
loop_
_entity.id
_entity.type
_entity.pdbx_description
1 polymer ?
#
loop_
_entity_poly.entity_id
_entity_poly.type
_entity_poly.pdbx_seq_one_letter_code
_entity_poly.pdbx_strand_id
1 'polypeptide(L)'
;MTPSPHRLTLDPLSDTTWRLCDSSFAACDADSIVAYIELRPDDRYEVTWIARGIGVATFGSLSDVLDSASAVLHTPAREPARKPIPIAHRPPLSAV
;
A
#
# COMPACT_ATOMS: atom_id res chain seq x y z
N MET A 1 23.46 -7.36 -0.59
CA MET A 1 22.57 -7.52 -1.77
C MET A 1 21.75 -6.24 -1.85
N THR A 2 22.14 -5.32 -2.72
CA THR A 2 21.40 -4.06 -2.91
C THR A 2 20.04 -4.43 -3.51
N PRO A 3 18.90 -3.98 -2.97
CA PRO A 3 17.61 -4.25 -3.61
C PRO A 3 17.66 -3.67 -5.02
N SER A 4 17.27 -4.47 -6.01
CA SER A 4 17.09 -4.00 -7.38
C SER A 4 16.14 -2.79 -7.36
N PRO A 5 16.38 -1.76 -8.19
CA PRO A 5 15.48 -0.62 -8.23
C PRO A 5 14.07 -1.09 -8.61
N HIS A 6 13.08 -0.75 -7.78
CA HIS A 6 11.67 -1.01 -8.04
C HIS A 6 11.30 -0.48 -9.43
N ARG A 7 10.62 -1.29 -10.24
CA ARG A 7 10.27 -0.93 -11.61
C ARG A 7 8.76 -1.01 -11.78
N LEU A 8 8.12 0.12 -11.52
CA LEU A 8 6.68 0.27 -11.57
C LEU A 8 6.14 0.22 -13.00
N THR A 9 5.06 -0.53 -13.19
CA THR A 9 4.31 -0.62 -14.44
C THR A 9 2.82 -0.53 -14.16
N LEU A 10 2.10 0.21 -14.99
CA LEU A 10 0.63 0.28 -14.95
C LEU A 10 0.04 -0.72 -15.94
N ASP A 11 -0.79 -1.63 -15.43
CA ASP A 11 -1.49 -2.63 -16.22
C ASP A 11 -3.00 -2.29 -16.24
N PRO A 12 -3.60 -1.98 -17.41
CA PRO A 12 -5.02 -1.63 -17.48
C PRO A 12 -5.91 -2.85 -17.22
N LEU A 13 -6.87 -2.69 -16.31
CA LEU A 13 -7.94 -3.66 -16.06
C LEU A 13 -9.23 -3.28 -16.79
N SER A 14 -9.46 -1.97 -16.94
CA SER A 14 -10.53 -1.36 -17.73
C SER A 14 -10.10 0.05 -18.17
N ASP A 15 -10.99 0.80 -18.81
CA ASP A 15 -10.74 2.17 -19.25
C ASP A 15 -10.50 3.15 -18.09
N THR A 16 -11.02 2.84 -16.90
CA THR A 16 -10.92 3.70 -15.70
C THR A 16 -10.23 3.03 -14.53
N THR A 17 -9.71 1.81 -14.70
CA THR A 17 -9.11 1.06 -13.59
C THR A 17 -7.81 0.41 -14.02
N TRP A 18 -6.79 0.51 -13.16
CA TRP A 18 -5.46 -0.03 -13.41
C TRP A 18 -4.95 -0.78 -12.20
N ARG A 19 -4.06 -1.73 -12.47
CA ARG A 19 -3.24 -2.39 -11.47
C ARG A 19 -1.83 -1.83 -11.57
N LEU A 20 -1.29 -1.36 -10.44
CA LEU A 20 0.10 -0.96 -10.34
C LEU A 20 0.93 -2.16 -9.91
N CYS A 21 1.88 -2.56 -10.75
CA CYS A 21 2.78 -3.68 -10.49
C CYS A 21 4.23 -3.24 -10.34
N ASP A 22 5.01 -3.96 -9.54
CA ASP A 22 6.47 -3.90 -9.53
C ASP A 22 7.04 -5.08 -10.33
N SER A 23 7.59 -4.77 -11.51
CA SER A 23 8.20 -5.74 -12.43
C SER A 23 9.56 -6.28 -11.95
N SER A 24 10.01 -5.90 -10.75
CA SER A 24 11.13 -6.56 -10.05
C SER A 24 10.76 -7.96 -9.57
N PHE A 25 9.45 -8.25 -9.45
CA PHE A 25 8.89 -9.55 -9.13
C PHE A 25 8.38 -10.26 -10.39
N ALA A 26 8.21 -11.59 -10.32
CA ALA A 26 7.56 -12.33 -11.39
C ALA A 26 6.08 -11.90 -11.50
N ALA A 27 5.53 -11.82 -12.71
CA ALA A 27 4.15 -11.36 -12.91
C ALA A 27 3.08 -12.24 -12.25
N CYS A 28 3.39 -13.50 -11.94
CA CYS A 28 2.52 -14.42 -11.20
C CYS A 28 2.67 -14.30 -9.68
N ASP A 29 3.63 -13.52 -9.19
CA ASP A 29 3.86 -13.31 -7.77
C ASP A 29 2.86 -12.28 -7.23
N ALA A 30 2.20 -12.60 -6.12
CA ALA A 30 1.28 -11.68 -5.47
C ALA A 30 2.02 -10.44 -4.93
N ASP A 31 3.30 -10.57 -4.58
CA ASP A 31 4.14 -9.46 -4.12
C ASP A 31 4.46 -8.46 -5.24
N SER A 32 4.20 -8.82 -6.51
CA SER A 32 4.29 -7.87 -7.63
C SER A 32 3.20 -6.80 -7.59
N ILE A 33 2.09 -7.01 -6.89
CA ILE A 33 0.96 -6.06 -6.89
C ILE A 33 1.18 -5.00 -5.81
N VAL A 34 1.35 -3.75 -6.23
CA VAL A 34 1.58 -2.61 -5.34
C VAL A 34 0.25 -1.98 -4.93
N ALA A 35 -0.63 -1.72 -5.90
CA ALA A 35 -1.91 -1.05 -5.67
C ALA A 35 -2.92 -1.31 -6.79
N TYR A 36 -4.20 -1.09 -6.48
CA TYR A 36 -5.26 -0.88 -7.47
C TYR A 36 -5.58 0.60 -7.55
N ILE A 37 -5.82 1.08 -8.77
CA ILE A 37 -6.08 2.49 -9.08
C ILE A 37 -7.40 2.57 -9.83
N GLU A 38 -8.28 3.46 -9.42
CA GLU A 38 -9.56 3.74 -10.07
C GLU A 38 -9.69 5.24 -10.34
N LEU A 39 -10.07 5.62 -11.56
CA LEU A 39 -10.47 6.98 -11.89
C LEU A 39 -11.93 7.16 -11.50
N ARG A 40 -12.17 8.11 -10.59
CA ARG A 40 -13.49 8.46 -10.09
C ARG A 40 -14.20 9.45 -11.01
N PRO A 41 -15.53 9.61 -10.87
CA PRO A 41 -16.30 10.57 -11.67
C PRO A 41 -15.90 12.05 -11.47
N ASP A 42 -15.17 12.36 -10.41
CA ASP A 42 -14.63 13.71 -10.12
C ASP A 42 -13.21 13.93 -10.68
N ASP A 43 -12.77 13.10 -11.63
CA ASP A 43 -11.44 13.12 -12.25
C ASP A 43 -10.28 12.92 -11.26
N ARG A 44 -10.56 12.25 -10.13
CA ARG A 44 -9.55 11.90 -9.14
C ARG A 44 -9.21 10.42 -9.18
N TYR A 45 -7.94 10.12 -8.90
CA TYR A 45 -7.47 8.74 -8.80
C TYR A 45 -7.59 8.27 -7.36
N GLU A 46 -8.43 7.27 -7.12
CA GLU A 46 -8.47 6.54 -5.86
C GLU A 46 -7.52 5.34 -5.94
N VAL A 47 -6.67 5.20 -4.93
CA VAL A 47 -5.62 4.20 -4.91
C VAL A 47 -5.78 3.36 -3.66
N THR A 48 -5.98 2.06 -3.86
CA THR A 48 -6.01 1.07 -2.79
C THR A 48 -4.65 0.38 -2.73
N TRP A 49 -3.88 0.67 -1.69
CA TRP A 49 -2.55 0.12 -1.47
C TRP A 49 -2.63 -1.33 -0.98
N ILE A 50 -2.05 -2.25 -1.75
CA ILE A 50 -1.90 -3.65 -1.37
C ILE A 50 -0.59 -3.83 -0.61
N ALA A 51 0.48 -3.23 -1.14
CA ALA A 51 1.76 -3.20 -0.47
C ALA A 51 1.68 -2.37 0.82
N ARG A 52 2.35 -2.85 1.87
CA ARG A 52 2.58 -2.13 3.14
C ARG A 52 1.34 -1.73 3.96
N GLY A 53 0.12 -2.11 3.56
CA GLY A 53 -1.09 -1.92 4.37
C GLY A 53 -1.47 -0.45 4.61
N ILE A 54 -1.16 0.42 3.65
CA ILE A 54 -1.33 1.89 3.77
C ILE A 54 -2.80 2.32 3.58
N GLY A 55 -3.68 1.40 3.20
CA GLY A 55 -5.11 1.67 3.05
C GLY A 55 -5.44 2.34 1.73
N VAL A 56 -6.33 3.33 1.74
CA VAL A 56 -6.81 4.02 0.54
C VAL A 56 -6.36 5.49 0.57
N ALA A 57 -5.95 6.02 -0.59
CA ALA A 57 -5.61 7.43 -0.77
C ALA A 57 -6.18 7.97 -2.08
N THR A 58 -6.32 9.30 -2.20
CA THR A 58 -6.86 9.94 -3.41
C THR A 58 -5.91 11.01 -3.93
N PHE A 59 -5.64 10.96 -5.24
CA PHE A 59 -4.67 11.82 -5.93
C PHE A 59 -5.33 12.61 -7.05
N GLY A 60 -4.71 13.72 -7.45
CA GLY A 60 -5.17 14.55 -8.56
C GLY A 60 -4.58 14.13 -9.91
N SER A 61 -3.47 13.40 -9.92
CA SER A 61 -2.84 12.90 -11.15
C SER A 61 -2.25 11.52 -10.96
N LEU A 62 -2.08 10.79 -12.06
CA LEU A 62 -1.41 9.49 -12.05
C LEU A 62 0.09 9.61 -11.71
N SER A 63 0.73 10.74 -12.05
CA SER A 63 2.11 11.02 -11.68
C SER A 63 2.29 11.05 -10.16
N ASP A 64 1.37 11.72 -9.44
CA ASP A 64 1.40 11.75 -7.96
C ASP A 64 1.27 10.34 -7.36
N VAL A 65 0.48 9.46 -8.01
CA VAL A 65 0.35 8.06 -7.59
C VAL A 65 1.68 7.32 -7.72
N LEU A 66 2.38 7.49 -8.85
CA LEU A 66 3.67 6.83 -9.11
C LEU A 66 4.77 7.32 -8.18
N ASP A 67 4.80 8.63 -7.90
CA ASP A 67 5.74 9.21 -6.93
C ASP A 67 5.46 8.70 -5.52
N SER A 68 4.19 8.68 -5.11
CA SER A 68 3.78 8.12 -3.82
C SER A 68 4.12 6.63 -3.71
N ALA A 69 3.89 5.86 -4.78
CA ALA A 69 4.21 4.43 -4.80
C ALA A 69 5.72 4.18 -4.64
N SER A 70 6.54 4.96 -5.33
CA SER A 70 8.00 4.88 -5.21
C SER A 70 8.45 5.18 -3.76
N ALA A 71 7.89 6.22 -3.13
CA ALA A 71 8.17 6.54 -1.74
C ALA A 71 7.75 5.42 -0.77
N VAL A 72 6.59 4.81 -0.99
CA VAL A 72 6.09 3.68 -0.19
C VAL A 72 7.01 2.47 -0.28
N LEU A 73 7.52 2.15 -1.48
CA LEU A 73 8.40 1.01 -1.69
C LEU A 73 9.79 1.22 -1.08
N HIS A 74 10.30 2.46 -1.12
CA HIS A 74 11.56 2.83 -0.46
C HIS A 74 11.46 2.98 1.06
N THR A 75 10.25 3.09 1.60
CA THR A 75 10.04 3.14 3.05
C THR A 75 10.30 1.74 3.62
N PRO A 76 11.19 1.59 4.62
CA PRO A 76 11.45 0.30 5.25
C PRO A 76 10.15 -0.27 5.82
N ALA A 77 9.99 -1.60 5.73
CA ALA A 77 8.83 -2.29 6.29
C ALA A 77 8.61 -1.83 7.73
N ARG A 78 7.38 -1.45 8.06
CA ARG A 78 7.01 -1.09 9.45
C ARG A 78 7.41 -2.24 10.37
N GLU A 79 8.00 -1.92 11.54
CA GLU A 79 8.34 -2.95 12.52
C GLU A 79 7.11 -3.84 12.76
N PRO A 80 7.29 -5.17 12.81
CA PRO A 80 6.19 -6.08 13.06
C PRO A 80 5.49 -5.67 14.36
N ALA A 81 4.16 -5.82 14.37
CA ALA A 81 3.36 -5.54 15.56
C ALA A 81 3.97 -6.27 16.76
N ARG A 82 4.34 -5.51 17.79
CA ARG A 82 4.84 -6.08 19.03
C ARG A 82 3.72 -6.82 19.73
N LYS A 83 4.07 -7.83 20.53
CA LYS A 83 3.10 -8.58 21.33
C LYS A 83 2.21 -7.59 22.10
N PRO A 84 0.87 -7.73 22.04
CA PRO A 84 -0.02 -6.89 22.82
C PRO A 84 0.41 -6.87 24.29
N ILE A 85 0.31 -5.70 24.93
CA ILE A 85 0.57 -5.61 26.37
C ILE A 85 -0.42 -6.54 27.11
N PRO A 86 0.05 -7.39 28.04
CA PRO A 86 -0.85 -8.22 28.82
C PRO A 86 -1.88 -7.37 29.55
N ILE A 87 -3.17 -7.62 29.30
CA ILE A 87 -4.25 -6.99 30.06
C ILE A 87 -4.29 -7.67 31.43
N ALA A 88 -4.29 -6.88 32.50
CA ALA A 88 -4.40 -7.42 33.84
C ALA A 88 -5.71 -8.23 33.97
N HIS A 89 -5.60 -9.48 34.42
CA HIS A 89 -6.76 -10.37 34.62
C HIS A 89 -7.67 -9.96 35.79
N ARG A 90 -7.33 -8.88 36.52
CA ARG A 90 -8.15 -8.38 37.62
C ARG A 90 -8.96 -7.16 37.16
N PRO A 91 -10.24 -7.07 37.56
CA PRO A 91 -11.02 -5.88 37.33
C PRO A 91 -10.33 -4.67 37.99
N PRO A 92 -10.50 -3.45 37.43
CA PRO A 92 -9.94 -2.25 38.03
C PRO A 92 -10.47 -2.10 39.46
N LEU A 93 -9.57 -1.97 40.43
CA LEU A 93 -9.95 -1.63 41.79
C LEU A 93 -10.55 -0.23 41.75
N SER A 94 -11.85 -0.11 42.02
CA SER A 94 -12.44 1.21 42.27
C SER A 94 -11.75 1.78 43.50
N ALA A 95 -11.14 2.96 43.37
CA ALA A 95 -10.66 3.70 44.52
C ALA A 95 -11.85 3.95 45.44
N VAL A 96 -11.76 3.47 46.68
CA VAL A 96 -12.69 3.75 47.76
C VAL A 96 -12.20 4.99 48.50
#